data_AF-K0TQ44-F1
#
_entry.id   AF-K0TQ44-F1
#
_cell.length_a   1.000
_cell.length_b   1.000
_cell.length_c   1.000
_cell.angle_alpha   90.00
_cell.angle_beta   90.00
_cell.angle_gamma   90.00
#
_symmetry.space_group_name_H-M   'P 1'
#
loop_
_entity.id
_entity.type
_entity.pdbx_description
1 polymer ?
#
loop_
_entity_poly.entity_id
_entity_poly.type
_entity_poly.pdbx_seq_one_letter_code
_entity_poly.pdbx_strand_id
1 'polypeptide(L)'
;MVRIHSGNVYGDNLWLWRADHVALAEGEEANFPEISRRGECKARNGLVVTKNAVNVTMVGLAVEHATEDQTIWDGEDGKVYFYQCELPYDADETFATDGRVGYRIGLNVTRHAAYGLGIYSNFRDHDVRVPTAINHPGILPREQEAGDGGGIELRNVFTVKLDNMGASRAS
;
A
#
# COMPACT_ATOMS: atom_id res chain seq x y z
N MET A 1 4.42 5.46 8.74
CA MET A 1 5.07 6.77 8.66
C MET A 1 4.00 7.75 9.12
N VAL A 2 3.19 8.27 8.21
CA VAL A 2 2.10 9.20 8.52
C VAL A 2 0.88 8.47 9.09
N ARG A 3 0.23 9.09 10.09
CA ARG A 3 -1.08 8.67 10.60
C ARG A 3 -2.02 9.88 10.63
N ILE A 4 -3.21 9.72 10.06
CA ILE A 4 -4.22 10.77 9.98
C ILE A 4 -5.37 10.43 10.91
N HIS A 5 -5.55 11.28 11.91
CA HIS A 5 -6.59 11.14 12.93
C HIS A 5 -7.77 12.10 12.74
N SER A 6 -7.54 13.20 12.02
CA SER A 6 -8.53 14.25 11.77
C SER A 6 -9.21 14.08 10.41
N GLY A 7 -10.50 14.40 10.34
CA GLY A 7 -11.23 14.45 9.09
C GLY A 7 -10.90 15.71 8.26
N ASN A 8 -11.36 15.73 7.01
CA ASN A 8 -11.18 16.83 6.05
C ASN A 8 -9.71 17.19 5.75
N VAL A 9 -8.79 16.26 5.98
CA VAL A 9 -7.38 16.44 5.59
C VAL A 9 -7.25 16.28 4.08
N TYR A 10 -6.50 17.18 3.46
CA TYR A 10 -6.13 17.12 2.05
C TYR A 10 -4.62 16.94 1.95
N GLY A 11 -4.18 15.83 1.35
CA GLY A 11 -2.79 15.58 1.00
C GLY A 11 -2.58 15.70 -0.50
N ASP A 12 -1.48 16.33 -0.90
CA ASP A 12 -1.11 16.57 -2.29
C ASP A 12 0.37 16.23 -2.47
N ASN A 13 0.67 15.40 -3.45
CA ASN A 13 2.02 15.02 -3.86
C ASN A 13 2.87 14.47 -2.70
N LEU A 14 2.33 13.49 -1.98
CA LEU A 14 3.00 12.85 -0.86
C LEU A 14 3.72 11.59 -1.31
N TRP A 15 5.02 11.52 -1.00
CA TRP A 15 5.83 10.31 -1.17
C TRP A 15 6.28 9.80 0.21
N LEU A 16 5.75 8.65 0.60
CA LEU A 16 6.02 8.01 1.88
C LEU A 16 6.88 6.76 1.63
N TRP A 17 8.18 6.95 1.70
CA TRP A 17 9.16 5.96 1.29
C TRP A 17 9.92 5.40 2.50
N ARG A 18 9.83 4.07 2.70
CA ARG A 18 10.85 3.35 3.47
C ARG A 18 11.99 3.06 2.51
N ALA A 19 13.21 3.43 2.89
CA ALA A 19 14.35 3.25 2.03
C ALA A 19 14.52 1.78 1.58
N ASP A 20 14.62 1.56 0.27
CA ASP A 20 15.02 0.29 -0.35
C ASP A 20 16.49 0.32 -0.80
N HIS A 21 17.06 1.51 -0.94
CA HIS A 21 18.47 1.76 -1.27
C HIS A 21 18.98 3.01 -0.56
N VAL A 22 20.30 3.20 -0.57
CA VAL A 22 20.98 4.39 -0.06
C VAL A 22 21.53 5.19 -1.23
N ALA A 23 21.25 6.50 -1.25
CA ALA A 23 21.95 7.43 -2.13
C ALA A 23 23.17 7.99 -1.39
N LEU A 24 24.36 7.81 -1.97
CA LEU A 24 25.61 8.35 -1.42
C LEU A 24 25.78 9.81 -1.83
N ALA A 25 26.27 10.65 -0.93
CA ALA A 25 26.72 12.00 -1.27
C ALA A 25 28.07 12.00 -2.00
N GLU A 26 28.42 13.09 -2.68
CA GLU A 26 29.75 13.24 -3.30
C GLU A 26 30.85 13.12 -2.23
N GLY A 27 31.72 12.13 -2.39
CA GLY A 27 32.82 11.85 -1.44
C GLY A 27 32.46 10.98 -0.24
N GLU A 28 31.22 10.47 -0.14
CA GLU A 28 30.84 9.47 0.86
C GLU A 28 31.28 8.07 0.41
N GLU A 29 31.91 7.31 1.32
CA GLU A 29 32.25 5.91 1.07
C GLU A 29 30.96 5.07 1.00
N ALA A 30 30.95 4.05 0.14
CA ALA A 30 29.75 3.24 -0.05
C ALA A 30 29.30 2.57 1.26
N ASN A 31 28.04 2.81 1.65
CA ASN A 31 27.39 1.99 2.65
C ASN A 31 27.27 0.57 2.08
N PHE A 32 27.81 -0.42 2.79
CA PHE A 32 27.73 -1.82 2.37
C PHE A 32 26.72 -2.57 3.25
N PRO A 33 25.63 -3.10 2.66
CA PRO A 33 25.22 -2.99 1.25
C PRO A 33 24.53 -1.65 0.90
N GLU A 34 24.54 -1.24 -0.38
CA GLU A 34 23.82 -0.06 -0.89
C GLU A 34 22.29 -0.25 -0.96
N ILE A 35 21.83 -1.46 -0.64
CA ILE A 35 20.42 -1.86 -0.57
C ILE A 35 20.00 -1.99 0.88
N SER A 36 18.77 -1.58 1.19
CA SER A 36 18.19 -1.86 2.51
C SER A 36 17.86 -3.35 2.64
N ARG A 37 18.10 -3.87 3.85
CA ARG A 37 17.79 -5.25 4.24
C ARG A 37 16.66 -5.32 5.25
N ARG A 38 16.06 -6.51 5.35
CA ARG A 38 15.03 -6.81 6.35
C ARG A 38 15.54 -6.50 7.75
N GLY A 39 14.82 -5.64 8.45
CA GLY A 39 15.16 -5.18 9.80
C GLY A 39 15.72 -3.75 9.87
N GLU A 40 16.13 -3.18 8.74
CA GLU A 40 16.57 -1.79 8.60
C GLU A 40 15.39 -0.86 8.27
N CYS A 41 15.60 0.45 8.47
CA CYS A 41 14.64 1.50 8.11
C CYS A 41 13.22 1.22 8.60
N LYS A 42 13.07 0.80 9.87
CA LYS A 42 11.83 0.24 10.43
C LYS A 42 10.62 1.17 10.20
N ALA A 43 9.72 0.76 9.30
CA ALA A 43 8.45 1.40 9.07
C ALA A 43 7.38 0.33 8.81
N ARG A 44 6.48 0.13 9.77
CA ARG A 44 5.42 -0.89 9.67
C ARG A 44 4.45 -0.59 8.53
N ASN A 45 3.80 0.57 8.58
CA ASN A 45 2.91 1.04 7.50
C ASN A 45 3.45 2.36 6.95
N GLY A 46 3.10 2.70 5.73
CA GLY A 46 3.35 4.02 5.18
C GLY A 46 2.32 5.03 5.64
N LEU A 47 1.08 4.89 5.16
CA LEU A 47 -0.07 5.71 5.53
C LEU A 47 -1.11 4.93 6.33
N VAL A 48 -1.61 5.51 7.42
CA VAL A 48 -2.81 5.02 8.11
C VAL A 48 -3.80 6.16 8.26
N VAL A 49 -4.96 6.05 7.60
CA VAL A 49 -6.11 6.94 7.78
C VAL A 49 -7.06 6.25 8.75
N THR A 50 -7.17 6.79 9.97
CA THR A 50 -7.95 6.13 11.02
C THR A 50 -9.46 6.32 10.83
N LYS A 51 -10.27 5.50 11.49
CA LYS A 51 -11.75 5.58 11.46
C LYS A 51 -12.37 6.95 11.78
N ASN A 52 -11.67 7.79 12.54
CA ASN A 52 -12.14 9.14 12.89
C ASN A 52 -11.83 10.18 11.81
N ALA A 53 -10.93 9.85 10.87
CA ALA A 53 -10.49 10.72 9.81
C ALA A 53 -11.42 10.59 8.59
N VAL A 54 -12.61 11.18 8.70
CA VAL A 54 -13.62 11.18 7.63
C VAL A 54 -13.33 12.23 6.55
N ASN A 55 -13.73 11.97 5.30
CA ASN A 55 -13.56 12.88 4.17
C ASN A 55 -12.10 13.34 3.95
N VAL A 56 -11.15 12.41 4.07
CA VAL A 56 -9.75 12.65 3.71
C VAL A 56 -9.58 12.51 2.20
N THR A 57 -8.85 13.42 1.58
CA THR A 57 -8.52 13.35 0.14
C THR A 57 -7.01 13.31 -0.04
N MET A 58 -6.55 12.42 -0.92
CA MET A 58 -5.16 12.31 -1.34
C MET A 58 -5.07 12.45 -2.86
N VAL A 59 -4.21 13.31 -3.35
CA VAL A 59 -3.90 13.47 -4.77
C VAL A 59 -2.41 13.26 -4.98
N GLY A 60 -2.04 12.37 -5.90
CA GLY A 60 -0.62 12.07 -6.15
C GLY A 60 0.05 11.41 -4.94
N LEU A 61 -0.44 10.24 -4.53
CA LEU A 61 0.08 9.53 -3.36
C LEU A 61 1.00 8.38 -3.78
N ALA A 62 2.25 8.38 -3.31
CA ALA A 62 3.20 7.27 -3.43
C ALA A 62 3.54 6.70 -2.05
N VAL A 63 3.44 5.39 -1.86
CA VAL A 63 3.73 4.73 -0.56
C VAL A 63 4.46 3.42 -0.77
N GLU A 64 5.68 3.31 -0.24
CA GLU A 64 6.61 2.27 -0.68
C GLU A 64 7.36 1.59 0.48
N HIS A 65 7.59 0.29 0.28
CA HIS A 65 8.46 -0.62 1.02
C HIS A 65 8.24 -0.77 2.53
N ALA A 66 7.11 -0.33 3.08
CA ALA A 66 6.75 -0.58 4.47
C ALA A 66 6.68 -2.11 4.75
N THR A 67 6.94 -2.53 5.98
CA THR A 67 7.07 -3.98 6.29
C THR A 67 5.73 -4.70 6.47
N GLU A 68 4.65 -3.94 6.68
CA GLU A 68 3.26 -4.39 6.79
C GLU A 68 2.42 -3.83 5.61
N ASP A 69 1.11 -3.59 5.81
CA ASP A 69 0.30 -2.91 4.80
C ASP A 69 0.89 -1.54 4.46
N GLN A 70 1.02 -1.22 3.16
CA GLN A 70 1.58 0.06 2.74
C GLN A 70 0.64 1.20 3.13
N THR A 71 -0.63 1.07 2.77
CA THR A 71 -1.70 2.01 3.14
C THR A 71 -2.87 1.27 3.80
N ILE A 72 -3.31 1.78 4.95
CA ILE A 72 -4.55 1.37 5.63
C ILE A 72 -5.52 2.54 5.64
N TRP A 73 -6.73 2.31 5.17
CA TRP A 73 -7.80 3.30 5.09
C TRP A 73 -9.05 2.82 5.84
N ASP A 74 -9.25 3.34 7.05
CA ASP A 74 -10.39 3.02 7.90
C ASP A 74 -11.43 4.16 7.97
N GLY A 75 -11.13 5.34 7.40
CA GLY A 75 -12.02 6.51 7.41
C GLY A 75 -13.05 6.52 6.28
N GLU A 76 -14.27 6.95 6.57
CA GLU A 76 -15.36 7.09 5.60
C GLU A 76 -15.15 8.28 4.64
N ASP A 77 -15.79 8.21 3.46
CA ASP A 77 -15.78 9.26 2.42
C ASP A 77 -14.40 9.61 1.87
N GLY A 78 -13.46 8.67 2.00
CA GLY A 78 -12.09 8.80 1.52
C GLY A 78 -12.00 8.88 0.00
N LYS A 79 -11.08 9.71 -0.50
CA LYS A 79 -10.84 9.87 -1.94
C LYS A 79 -9.35 9.83 -2.24
N VAL A 80 -8.96 8.99 -3.19
CA VAL A 80 -7.58 8.93 -3.69
C VAL A 80 -7.56 9.11 -5.20
N TYR A 81 -6.81 10.09 -5.67
CA TYR A 81 -6.59 10.34 -7.08
C TYR A 81 -5.12 10.12 -7.39
N PHE A 82 -4.83 9.06 -8.13
CA PHE A 82 -3.49 8.52 -8.36
C PHE A 82 -2.85 7.94 -7.09
N TYR A 83 -2.58 6.64 -7.13
CA TYR A 83 -1.83 5.91 -6.10
C TYR A 83 -0.75 5.05 -6.75
N GLN A 84 0.48 5.21 -6.27
CA GLN A 84 1.62 4.37 -6.63
C GLN A 84 2.11 3.67 -5.36
N CYS A 85 2.50 2.41 -5.48
CA CYS A 85 3.00 1.65 -4.34
C CYS A 85 3.90 0.50 -4.75
N GLU A 86 5.11 0.45 -4.22
CA GLU A 86 5.99 -0.73 -4.31
C GLU A 86 5.99 -1.54 -3.02
N LEU A 87 5.76 -2.84 -3.14
CA LEU A 87 5.89 -3.75 -2.01
C LEU A 87 7.37 -3.89 -1.61
N PRO A 88 7.68 -4.16 -0.32
CA PRO A 88 9.06 -4.28 0.16
C PRO A 88 9.81 -5.38 -0.58
N TYR A 89 10.96 -5.04 -1.16
CA TYR A 89 11.79 -6.00 -1.90
C TYR A 89 12.39 -7.09 -1.00
N ASP A 90 12.56 -6.76 0.28
CA ASP A 90 13.09 -7.60 1.35
C ASP A 90 12.00 -8.35 2.13
N ALA A 91 10.76 -8.38 1.63
CA ALA A 91 9.72 -9.21 2.22
C ALA A 91 10.00 -10.70 2.01
N ASP A 92 9.72 -11.47 3.06
CA ASP A 92 9.69 -12.93 3.06
C ASP A 92 8.25 -13.44 2.84
N GLU A 93 8.07 -14.75 2.86
CA GLU A 93 6.78 -15.40 2.71
C GLU A 93 5.75 -14.96 3.76
N THR A 94 6.19 -14.46 4.93
CA THR A 94 5.28 -13.98 5.98
C THR A 94 4.47 -12.80 5.52
N PHE A 95 4.98 -12.03 4.54
CA PHE A 95 4.22 -10.91 4.00
C PHE A 95 2.89 -11.36 3.39
N ALA A 96 2.93 -12.47 2.65
CA ALA A 96 1.76 -13.07 2.06
C ALA A 96 0.91 -13.84 3.09
N THR A 97 1.51 -14.63 3.98
CA THR A 97 0.75 -15.44 4.95
C THR A 97 0.01 -14.58 5.97
N ASP A 98 0.57 -13.42 6.33
CA ASP A 98 -0.09 -12.45 7.21
C ASP A 98 -1.12 -11.58 6.48
N GLY A 99 -1.29 -11.81 5.17
CA GLY A 99 -2.29 -11.13 4.34
C GLY A 99 -2.01 -9.65 4.12
N ARG A 100 -0.75 -9.22 4.14
CA ARG A 100 -0.35 -7.82 3.95
C ARG A 100 -0.52 -7.39 2.48
N VAL A 101 -0.92 -6.15 2.26
CA VAL A 101 -1.30 -5.62 0.94
C VAL A 101 -0.74 -4.22 0.68
N GLY A 102 -0.76 -3.80 -0.58
CA GLY A 102 -0.39 -2.44 -0.97
C GLY A 102 -1.46 -1.40 -0.63
N TYR A 103 -2.73 -1.80 -0.57
CA TYR A 103 -3.82 -0.90 -0.20
C TYR A 103 -4.95 -1.65 0.51
N ARG A 104 -5.19 -1.35 1.78
CA ARG A 104 -6.28 -1.93 2.58
C ARG A 104 -7.35 -0.91 2.87
N ILE A 105 -8.59 -1.23 2.52
CA ILE A 105 -9.80 -0.55 2.99
C ILE A 105 -10.36 -1.38 4.16
N GLY A 106 -10.57 -0.72 5.30
CA GLY A 106 -11.02 -1.36 6.53
C GLY A 106 -12.39 -2.02 6.41
N LEU A 107 -12.61 -3.11 7.15
CA LEU A 107 -13.81 -3.94 7.07
C LEU A 107 -15.13 -3.17 7.24
N ASN A 108 -15.12 -2.10 8.04
CA ASN A 108 -16.31 -1.31 8.37
C ASN A 108 -16.51 -0.10 7.46
N VAL A 109 -15.62 0.14 6.48
CA VAL A 109 -15.75 1.27 5.56
C VAL A 109 -16.80 0.94 4.52
N THR A 110 -17.75 1.85 4.33
CA THR A 110 -18.85 1.70 3.37
C THR A 110 -18.71 2.64 2.18
N ARG A 111 -18.02 3.77 2.32
CA ARG A 111 -17.79 4.76 1.25
C ARG A 111 -16.31 5.11 1.11
N HIS A 112 -15.75 4.80 -0.06
CA HIS A 112 -14.37 5.12 -0.42
C HIS A 112 -14.20 5.14 -1.94
N ALA A 113 -13.51 6.13 -2.48
CA ALA A 113 -13.23 6.20 -3.91
C ALA A 113 -11.72 6.27 -4.15
N ALA A 114 -11.22 5.46 -5.08
CA ALA A 114 -9.83 5.53 -5.51
C ALA A 114 -9.69 5.30 -7.03
N TYR A 115 -8.93 6.18 -7.68
CA TYR A 115 -8.78 6.22 -9.13
C TYR A 115 -7.29 6.15 -9.50
N GLY A 116 -6.91 5.18 -10.33
CA GLY A 116 -5.53 5.01 -10.80
C GLY A 116 -4.61 4.44 -9.72
N LEU A 117 -4.87 3.20 -9.28
CA LEU A 117 -4.06 2.52 -8.28
C LEU A 117 -3.10 1.56 -8.98
N GLY A 118 -1.82 1.87 -8.95
CA GLY A 118 -0.74 1.01 -9.42
C GLY A 118 0.04 0.42 -8.25
N ILE A 119 0.06 -0.91 -8.13
CA ILE A 119 0.82 -1.62 -7.09
C ILE A 119 1.84 -2.56 -7.74
N TYR A 120 3.11 -2.37 -7.40
CA TYR A 120 4.25 -3.05 -8.01
C TYR A 120 4.85 -4.06 -7.03
N SER A 121 5.29 -5.19 -7.56
CA SER A 121 6.03 -6.21 -6.80
C SER A 121 7.35 -6.55 -7.50
N ASN A 122 8.44 -6.44 -6.75
CA ASN A 122 9.80 -6.83 -7.12
C ASN A 122 10.44 -7.56 -5.92
N PHE A 123 9.83 -8.67 -5.48
CA PHE A 123 10.32 -9.41 -4.30
C PHE A 123 11.70 -10.03 -4.59
N ARG A 124 12.72 -9.22 -4.38
CA ARG A 124 14.11 -9.47 -4.76
C ARG A 124 14.71 -10.61 -3.95
N ASP A 125 14.40 -10.64 -2.66
CA ASP A 125 15.10 -11.50 -1.71
C ASP A 125 14.42 -12.88 -1.55
N HIS A 126 13.11 -12.98 -1.80
CA HIS A 126 12.32 -14.21 -1.62
C HIS A 126 11.23 -14.35 -2.71
N ASP A 127 10.87 -15.58 -3.11
CA ASP A 127 9.71 -15.82 -3.99
C ASP A 127 8.40 -15.66 -3.19
N VAL A 128 7.92 -14.43 -3.09
CA VAL A 128 6.67 -14.09 -2.41
C VAL A 128 5.54 -13.96 -3.42
N ARG A 129 4.42 -14.62 -3.11
CA ARG A 129 3.18 -14.54 -3.90
C ARG A 129 2.06 -13.97 -3.04
N VAL A 130 1.77 -12.69 -3.24
CA VAL A 130 0.69 -12.03 -2.52
C VAL A 130 -0.64 -12.33 -3.24
N PRO A 131 -1.63 -12.96 -2.57
CA PRO A 131 -2.88 -13.35 -3.21
C PRO A 131 -3.66 -12.19 -3.82
N THR A 132 -3.59 -11.01 -3.19
CA THR A 132 -4.17 -9.76 -3.69
C THR A 132 -3.31 -8.56 -3.28
N ALA A 133 -3.15 -7.59 -4.18
CA ALA A 133 -2.48 -6.33 -3.84
C ALA A 133 -3.40 -5.32 -3.13
N ILE A 134 -4.73 -5.51 -3.21
CA ILE A 134 -5.74 -4.64 -2.62
C ILE A 134 -6.74 -5.48 -1.82
N ASN A 135 -7.02 -5.07 -0.59
CA ASN A 135 -8.07 -5.68 0.22
C ASN A 135 -9.17 -4.65 0.51
N HIS A 136 -10.43 -5.03 0.29
CA HIS A 136 -11.59 -4.23 0.64
C HIS A 136 -12.78 -5.11 1.04
N PRO A 137 -13.77 -4.60 1.81
CA PRO A 137 -14.93 -5.36 2.30
C PRO A 137 -15.79 -6.01 1.20
N GLY A 138 -15.73 -5.49 -0.03
CA GLY A 138 -16.49 -5.99 -1.17
C GLY A 138 -15.93 -7.26 -1.83
N ILE A 139 -14.80 -7.78 -1.36
CA ILE A 139 -14.25 -9.10 -1.79
C ILE A 139 -14.71 -10.18 -0.80
N LEU A 140 -16.02 -10.31 -0.59
CA LEU A 140 -16.59 -11.51 0.02
C LEU A 140 -16.89 -12.54 -1.08
N PRO A 141 -16.86 -13.86 -0.79
CA PRO A 141 -17.28 -14.88 -1.74
C PRO A 141 -18.70 -14.56 -2.25
N ARG A 142 -18.97 -14.78 -3.54
CA ARG A 142 -20.23 -14.46 -4.25
C ARG A 142 -21.53 -14.91 -3.54
N GLU A 143 -21.45 -15.78 -2.54
CA GLU A 143 -22.57 -16.32 -1.78
C GLU A 143 -22.91 -15.51 -0.51
N GLN A 144 -22.07 -14.52 -0.16
CA GLN A 144 -22.24 -13.58 0.95
C GLN A 144 -22.38 -12.12 0.48
N GLU A 145 -22.82 -11.89 -0.76
CA GLU A 145 -23.24 -10.56 -1.21
C GLU A 145 -24.56 -10.18 -0.53
N ALA A 146 -24.48 -9.78 0.75
CA ALA A 146 -25.54 -9.11 1.47
C ALA A 146 -25.32 -7.60 1.37
N GLY A 147 -26.14 -6.95 0.54
CA GLY A 147 -26.15 -5.49 0.40
C GLY A 147 -25.15 -4.98 -0.62
N ASP A 148 -25.52 -3.88 -1.28
CA ASP A 148 -24.69 -3.22 -2.25
C ASP A 148 -23.33 -2.84 -1.63
N GLY A 149 -22.22 -3.26 -2.23
CA GLY A 149 -20.93 -2.60 -2.05
C GLY A 149 -20.93 -1.15 -2.60
N GLY A 150 -22.07 -0.45 -2.55
CA GLY A 150 -22.44 0.67 -3.41
C GLY A 150 -21.67 1.97 -3.19
N GLY A 151 -20.82 2.04 -2.16
CA GLY A 151 -20.00 3.21 -1.88
C GLY A 151 -18.49 3.02 -2.08
N ILE A 152 -18.00 1.80 -2.30
CA ILE A 152 -16.57 1.57 -2.57
C ILE A 152 -16.35 1.50 -4.08
N GLU A 153 -15.65 2.50 -4.60
CA GLU A 153 -15.36 2.63 -6.02
C GLU A 153 -13.85 2.60 -6.27
N LEU A 154 -13.39 1.57 -6.98
CA LEU A 154 -12.00 1.46 -7.43
C LEU A 154 -11.97 1.47 -8.96
N ARG A 155 -11.24 2.40 -9.58
CA ARG A 155 -11.12 2.49 -11.04
C ARG A 155 -9.67 2.53 -11.49
N ASN A 156 -9.39 1.93 -12.65
CA ASN A 156 -8.05 1.88 -13.25
C ASN A 156 -7.02 1.30 -12.29
N VAL A 157 -7.39 0.19 -11.64
CA VAL A 157 -6.52 -0.58 -10.75
C VAL A 157 -5.66 -1.50 -11.60
N PHE A 158 -4.36 -1.54 -11.33
CA PHE A 158 -3.46 -2.48 -11.96
C PHE A 158 -2.36 -2.92 -11.01
N THR A 159 -1.85 -4.13 -11.22
CA THR A 159 -0.62 -4.61 -10.61
C THR A 159 0.44 -4.81 -11.66
N VAL A 160 1.69 -4.60 -11.30
CA VAL A 160 2.84 -4.89 -12.15
C VAL A 160 3.82 -5.76 -11.39
N LYS A 161 4.20 -6.87 -12.00
CA LYS A 161 5.39 -7.61 -11.60
C LYS A 161 6.57 -7.00 -12.33
N LEU A 162 7.52 -6.45 -11.56
CA LEU A 162 8.82 -6.03 -12.07
C LEU A 162 9.73 -7.23 -11.83
N ASP A 163 10.02 -8.03 -12.86
CA ASP A 163 10.74 -9.29 -12.69
C ASP A 163 12.26 -9.09 -12.74
N ASN A 164 13.02 -9.88 -11.96
CA ASN A 164 13.17 -11.32 -12.20
C ASN A 164 12.53 -12.36 -11.24
N MET A 165 11.86 -12.07 -10.11
CA MET A 165 11.12 -13.10 -9.29
C MET A 165 9.87 -12.56 -8.55
N GLY A 166 8.85 -13.40 -8.30
CA GLY A 166 7.61 -13.07 -7.54
C GLY A 166 6.44 -12.49 -8.36
N ALA A 167 5.16 -12.59 -7.94
CA ALA A 167 4.00 -12.06 -8.69
C ALA A 167 2.87 -11.59 -7.76
N SER A 168 2.09 -10.58 -8.18
CA SER A 168 0.88 -10.10 -7.49
C SER A 168 -0.32 -10.03 -8.44
N ARG A 169 -1.53 -10.34 -7.95
CA ARG A 169 -2.78 -10.25 -8.73
C ARG A 169 -3.54 -8.98 -8.40
N ALA A 170 -4.12 -8.35 -9.42
CA ALA A 170 -5.15 -7.34 -9.28
C ALA A 170 -6.50 -8.06 -9.14
N SER A 171 -7.07 -8.01 -7.92
CA SER A 171 -8.42 -8.46 -7.51
C SER A 171 -8.94 -9.76 -8.11
#